data_AF-A0A0Q7AC06-F1
#
_entry.id   AF-A0A0Q7AC06-F1
#
_cell.length_a   1.000
_cell.length_b   1.000
_cell.length_c   1.000
_cell.angle_alpha   90.00
_cell.angle_beta   90.00
_cell.angle_gamma   90.00
#
_symmetry.space_group_name_H-M   'P 1'
#
loop_
_entity.id
_entity.type
_entity.pdbx_description
1 polymer ?
#
loop_
_entity_poly.entity_id
_entity_poly.type
_entity_poly.pdbx_seq_one_letter_code
_entity_poly.pdbx_strand_id
1 'polypeptide(L)'
;MIAILSRRKVGVGLMAVLAIAGCAVELQNTQAARDMEKASRPPGSIYTGWRIFQEKCARCHGSDASGMPGAPDLLPIVRHLGPRRFVSLVLTRYDWSMSAQAGGAEGAARDAWIESLVRREQGVLQMPAWQGEPVVNAHIVDLYAYLTARAEGVQGTGRPPRP
;
A
#
# COMPACT_ATOMS: atom_id res chain seq x y z
N MET A 1 13.59 -6.20 77.87
CA MET A 1 12.47 -6.48 76.95
C MET A 1 12.75 -5.78 75.63
N ILE A 2 13.15 -6.50 74.59
CA ILE A 2 13.44 -5.94 73.25
C ILE A 2 12.32 -6.40 72.31
N ALA A 3 11.57 -5.44 71.77
CA ALA A 3 10.42 -5.69 70.91
C ALA A 3 10.85 -6.21 69.53
N ILE A 4 10.36 -7.40 69.18
CA ILE A 4 10.52 -8.03 67.86
C ILE A 4 9.58 -7.31 66.89
N LEU A 5 10.11 -6.35 66.12
CA LEU A 5 9.39 -5.69 65.03
C LEU A 5 9.17 -6.66 63.86
N SER A 6 7.89 -6.77 63.50
CA SER A 6 7.27 -7.51 62.40
C SER A 6 8.02 -7.40 61.05
N ARG A 7 8.77 -8.44 60.67
CA ARG A 7 9.40 -8.57 59.34
C ARG A 7 8.47 -9.10 58.24
N ARG A 8 7.23 -9.49 58.57
CA ARG A 8 6.32 -10.17 57.62
C ARG A 8 5.58 -9.23 56.65
N LYS A 9 5.46 -7.93 56.95
CA LYS A 9 4.71 -6.98 56.10
C LYS A 9 5.49 -6.44 54.89
N VAL A 10 6.82 -6.55 54.90
CA VAL A 10 7.68 -6.00 53.82
C VAL A 10 7.68 -6.88 52.56
N GLY A 11 7.60 -8.21 52.71
CA GLY A 11 7.64 -9.15 51.58
C GLY A 11 6.40 -9.12 50.67
N VAL A 12 5.22 -8.83 51.23
CA VAL A 12 3.97 -8.72 50.45
C VAL A 12 3.90 -7.40 49.69
N GLY A 13 4.40 -6.30 50.28
CA GLY A 13 4.43 -4.99 49.64
C GLY A 13 5.37 -4.93 48.42
N LEU A 14 6.52 -5.60 48.47
CA LEU A 14 7.50 -5.58 47.39
C LEU A 14 7.03 -6.35 46.14
N MET A 15 6.39 -7.51 46.32
CA MET A 15 5.85 -8.32 45.22
C MET A 15 4.71 -7.63 44.47
N ALA A 16 3.83 -6.91 45.19
CA ALA A 16 2.74 -6.16 44.57
C ALA A 16 3.24 -5.01 43.69
N VAL A 17 4.30 -4.30 44.10
CA VAL A 17 4.90 -3.20 43.32
C VAL A 17 5.58 -3.71 42.04
N LEU A 18 6.28 -4.84 42.11
CA LEU A 18 6.90 -5.48 40.94
C LEU A 18 5.86 -5.94 39.89
N ALA A 19 4.71 -6.47 40.32
CA ALA A 19 3.63 -6.89 39.42
C ALA A 19 2.97 -5.71 38.70
N ILE A 20 2.75 -4.58 39.39
CA ILE A 20 2.16 -3.36 38.80
C ILE A 20 3.14 -2.70 37.82
N ALA A 21 4.43 -2.67 38.15
CA ALA A 21 5.47 -2.14 37.27
C ALA A 21 5.60 -2.96 35.97
N GLY A 22 5.47 -4.29 36.04
CA GLY A 22 5.43 -5.16 34.86
C GLY A 22 4.26 -4.85 33.91
N CYS A 23 3.06 -4.67 34.46
CA CYS A 23 1.87 -4.32 33.67
C CYS A 23 1.99 -2.96 32.97
N ALA A 24 2.61 -1.97 33.64
CA ALA A 24 2.83 -0.65 33.06
C ALA A 24 3.77 -0.70 31.86
N VAL A 25 4.86 -1.47 31.94
CA VAL A 25 5.81 -1.63 30.83
C VAL A 25 5.17 -2.35 29.63
N GLU A 26 4.35 -3.38 29.87
CA GLU A 26 3.70 -4.12 28.79
C GLU A 26 2.61 -3.31 28.07
N LEU A 27 1.84 -2.51 28.81
CA LEU A 27 0.90 -1.55 28.25
C LEU A 27 1.60 -0.45 27.46
N GLN A 28 2.71 0.11 27.99
CA GLN A 28 3.47 1.15 27.30
C GLN A 28 4.07 0.62 25.98
N ASN A 29 4.64 -0.58 25.99
CA ASN A 29 5.18 -1.23 24.80
C ASN A 29 4.10 -1.50 23.75
N THR A 30 2.93 -1.98 24.18
CA THR A 30 1.80 -2.24 23.28
C THR A 30 1.25 -0.94 22.67
N GLN A 31 1.16 0.13 23.46
CA GLN A 31 0.68 1.43 23.00
C GLN A 31 1.65 2.05 21.99
N ALA A 32 2.95 2.02 22.28
CA ALA A 32 3.98 2.48 21.36
C ALA A 32 3.95 1.71 20.03
N ALA A 33 3.77 0.39 20.06
CA ALA A 33 3.64 -0.42 18.84
C ALA A 33 2.40 -0.03 18.00
N ARG A 34 1.26 0.23 18.64
CA ARG A 34 0.03 0.68 17.94
C ARG A 34 0.16 2.08 17.36
N ASP A 35 0.83 2.98 18.07
CA ASP A 35 1.03 4.35 17.60
C ASP A 35 2.02 4.39 16.43
N MET A 36 3.04 3.54 16.46
CA MET A 36 3.93 3.30 15.31
C MET A 36 3.18 2.68 14.13
N GLU A 37 2.30 1.70 14.36
CA GLU A 37 1.46 1.11 13.31
C GLU A 37 0.57 2.19 12.66
N LYS A 38 -0.14 2.99 13.45
CA LYS A 38 -0.97 4.09 12.94
C LYS A 38 -0.15 5.13 12.17
N ALA A 39 1.03 5.48 12.67
CA ALA A 39 1.93 6.41 11.99
C ALA A 39 2.51 5.83 10.69
N SER A 40 2.64 4.50 10.60
CA SER A 40 3.14 3.80 9.41
C SER A 40 2.08 3.57 8.33
N ARG A 41 0.78 3.63 8.69
CA ARG A 41 -0.30 3.48 7.70
C ARG A 41 -0.23 4.61 6.68
N PRO A 42 -0.39 4.31 5.38
CA PRO A 42 -0.44 5.35 4.36
C PRO A 42 -1.51 6.39 4.70
N PRO A 43 -1.23 7.69 4.54
CA PRO A 43 -2.28 8.70 4.61
C PRO A 43 -3.34 8.40 3.53
N GLY A 44 -4.59 8.80 3.79
CA GLY A 44 -5.70 8.67 2.83
C GLY A 44 -6.87 7.80 3.30
N SER A 45 -7.94 7.81 2.52
CA SER A 45 -9.19 7.10 2.75
C SER A 45 -9.25 5.84 1.87
N ILE A 46 -9.30 4.66 2.51
CA ILE A 46 -9.50 3.37 1.81
C ILE A 46 -10.81 3.39 1.01
N TYR A 47 -11.88 3.96 1.57
CA TYR A 47 -13.18 4.04 0.89
C TYR A 47 -13.13 4.93 -0.35
N THR A 48 -12.51 6.11 -0.25
CA THR A 48 -12.34 7.02 -1.38
C THR A 48 -11.46 6.40 -2.45
N GLY A 49 -10.34 5.79 -2.04
CA GLY A 49 -9.43 5.08 -2.94
C GLY A 49 -10.11 3.95 -3.71
N TRP A 50 -10.90 3.13 -3.02
CA TRP A 50 -11.71 2.10 -3.65
C TRP A 50 -12.65 2.67 -4.70
N ARG A 51 -13.38 3.75 -4.39
CA ARG A 51 -14.30 4.37 -5.36
C ARG A 51 -13.59 4.82 -6.63
N ILE A 52 -12.48 5.55 -6.49
CA ILE A 52 -11.72 6.03 -7.65
C ILE A 52 -11.10 4.86 -8.40
N PHE A 53 -10.63 3.82 -7.70
CA PHE A 53 -10.10 2.61 -8.32
C PHE A 53 -11.15 1.90 -9.17
N GLN A 54 -12.37 1.70 -8.66
CA GLN A 54 -13.47 1.10 -9.42
C GLN A 54 -13.78 1.89 -10.69
N GLU A 55 -13.75 3.22 -10.60
CA GLU A 55 -14.09 4.11 -11.71
C GLU A 55 -12.98 4.18 -12.78
N LYS A 56 -11.72 4.28 -12.35
CA LYS A 56 -10.61 4.67 -13.24
C LYS A 56 -9.62 3.53 -13.55
N CYS A 57 -9.55 2.49 -12.72
CA CYS A 57 -8.45 1.51 -12.77
C CYS A 57 -8.94 0.07 -12.96
N ALA A 58 -10.07 -0.30 -12.34
CA ALA A 58 -10.58 -1.67 -12.28
C ALA A 58 -10.84 -2.30 -13.64
N ARG A 59 -11.17 -1.51 -14.67
CA ARG A 59 -11.40 -2.02 -16.03
C ARG A 59 -10.22 -2.79 -16.62
N CYS A 60 -9.00 -2.45 -16.20
CA CYS A 60 -7.78 -3.12 -16.63
C CYS A 60 -7.16 -3.94 -15.50
N HIS A 61 -7.16 -3.44 -14.26
CA HIS A 61 -6.49 -4.13 -13.16
C HIS A 61 -7.39 -5.12 -12.40
N GLY A 62 -8.60 -5.39 -12.90
CA GLY A 62 -9.60 -6.20 -12.20
C GLY A 62 -10.29 -5.41 -11.09
N SER A 63 -11.53 -5.78 -10.78
CA SER A 63 -12.32 -5.13 -9.71
C SER A 63 -11.68 -5.25 -8.33
N ASP A 64 -10.86 -6.26 -8.14
CA ASP A 64 -10.14 -6.53 -6.91
C ASP A 64 -8.63 -6.25 -7.05
N ALA A 65 -8.19 -5.53 -8.09
CA ALA A 65 -6.78 -5.22 -8.32
C ALA A 65 -5.87 -6.43 -8.61
N SER A 66 -6.44 -7.62 -8.87
CA SER A 66 -5.71 -8.86 -9.17
C SER A 66 -5.21 -9.00 -10.61
N GLY A 67 -5.47 -8.00 -11.46
CA GLY A 67 -5.06 -7.99 -12.86
C GLY A 67 -5.98 -8.78 -13.78
N MET A 68 -5.59 -8.86 -15.05
CA MET A 68 -6.24 -9.65 -16.10
C MET A 68 -5.25 -9.90 -17.25
N PRO A 69 -5.55 -10.74 -18.26
CA PRO A 69 -4.66 -10.87 -19.42
C PRO A 69 -4.29 -9.51 -20.03
N GLY A 70 -3.00 -9.20 -20.09
CA GLY A 70 -2.48 -7.94 -20.60
C GLY A 70 -2.40 -6.78 -19.60
N ALA A 71 -2.83 -6.96 -18.35
CA ALA A 71 -2.68 -5.97 -17.27
C ALA A 71 -2.29 -6.62 -15.94
N PRO A 72 -1.28 -6.08 -15.23
CA PRO A 72 -0.70 -6.77 -14.08
C PRO A 72 -1.61 -6.79 -12.85
N ASP A 73 -1.42 -7.82 -12.03
CA ASP A 73 -1.83 -7.83 -10.62
C ASP A 73 -1.07 -6.74 -9.86
N LEU A 74 -1.82 -5.81 -9.28
CA LEU A 74 -1.24 -4.67 -8.57
C LEU A 74 -0.83 -5.02 -7.14
N LEU A 75 -1.38 -6.07 -6.54
CA LEU A 75 -1.14 -6.39 -5.14
C LEU A 75 0.33 -6.71 -4.85
N PRO A 76 1.03 -7.61 -5.58
CA PRO A 76 2.44 -7.87 -5.34
C PRO A 76 3.32 -6.65 -5.69
N ILE A 77 2.92 -5.83 -6.64
CA ILE A 77 3.67 -4.63 -7.05
C ILE A 77 3.63 -3.58 -5.93
N VAL A 78 2.43 -3.24 -5.44
CA VAL A 78 2.23 -2.17 -4.46
C VAL A 78 2.87 -2.51 -3.11
N ARG A 79 2.97 -3.80 -2.72
CA ARG A 79 3.73 -4.23 -1.52
C ARG A 79 5.17 -3.75 -1.50
N HIS A 80 5.77 -3.58 -2.67
CA HIS A 80 7.17 -3.17 -2.81
C HIS A 80 7.31 -1.75 -3.36
N LEU A 81 6.20 -1.03 -3.52
CA LEU A 81 6.16 0.30 -4.12
C LEU A 81 5.89 1.34 -3.05
N GLY A 82 6.90 2.13 -2.69
CA GLY A 82 6.69 3.27 -1.81
C GLY A 82 5.78 4.34 -2.43
N PRO A 83 5.17 5.22 -1.62
CA PRO A 83 4.14 6.18 -2.07
C PRO A 83 4.65 7.12 -3.17
N ARG A 84 5.89 7.61 -3.05
CA ARG A 84 6.49 8.49 -4.07
C ARG A 84 6.61 7.82 -5.43
N ARG A 85 7.02 6.54 -5.43
CA ARG A 85 7.20 5.77 -6.66
C ARG A 85 5.85 5.39 -7.27
N PHE A 86 4.86 5.06 -6.44
CA PHE A 86 3.47 4.88 -6.87
C PHE A 86 2.93 6.13 -7.58
N VAL A 87 3.04 7.30 -6.95
CA VAL A 87 2.57 8.57 -7.52
C VAL A 87 3.28 8.86 -8.84
N SER A 88 4.61 8.71 -8.89
CA SER A 88 5.39 8.89 -10.14
C SER A 88 4.88 7.99 -11.26
N LEU A 89 4.70 6.69 -10.98
CA LEU A 89 4.30 5.70 -11.96
C LEU A 89 2.88 5.95 -12.48
N VAL A 90 1.93 6.25 -11.61
CA VAL A 90 0.53 6.49 -11.99
C VAL A 90 0.36 7.83 -12.71
N LEU A 91 0.95 8.90 -12.19
CA LEU A 91 0.76 10.23 -12.78
C LEU A 91 1.60 10.44 -14.03
N THR A 92 2.82 9.93 -14.09
CA THR A 92 3.76 10.30 -15.18
C THR A 92 4.25 9.12 -15.99
N ARG A 93 4.08 7.88 -15.50
CA ARG A 93 4.59 6.66 -16.13
C ARG A 93 6.11 6.66 -16.37
N TYR A 94 6.83 7.58 -15.77
CA TYR A 94 8.26 7.83 -16.03
C TYR A 94 9.12 6.57 -15.83
N ASP A 95 8.83 5.78 -14.79
CA ASP A 95 9.58 4.55 -14.48
C ASP A 95 9.38 3.42 -15.51
N TRP A 96 8.24 3.38 -16.22
CA TRP A 96 7.95 2.34 -17.23
C TRP A 96 8.50 2.70 -18.62
N SER A 97 8.55 4.00 -18.94
CA SER A 97 9.05 4.45 -20.25
C SER A 97 10.55 4.17 -20.41
N MET A 98 11.35 4.27 -19.34
CA MET A 98 12.81 4.06 -19.40
C MET A 98 13.21 2.60 -19.64
N SER A 99 12.43 1.62 -19.20
CA SER A 99 12.70 0.19 -19.39
C SER A 99 12.20 -0.33 -20.74
N ALA A 100 11.12 0.22 -21.27
CA ALA A 100 10.57 -0.17 -22.58
C ALA A 100 11.35 0.40 -23.79
N GLN A 101 12.08 1.52 -23.61
CA GLN A 101 12.80 2.20 -24.70
C GLN A 101 14.23 1.70 -24.94
N ALA A 102 14.79 0.87 -24.05
CA ALA A 102 16.17 0.38 -24.17
C ALA A 102 16.38 -0.69 -25.29
N GLY A 103 15.35 -1.02 -26.08
CA GLY A 103 15.37 -2.13 -27.05
C GLY A 103 15.28 -1.76 -28.53
N GLY A 104 15.53 -0.51 -28.93
CA GLY A 104 15.30 -0.08 -30.32
C GLY A 104 16.55 0.25 -31.13
N ALA A 105 17.27 -0.76 -31.64
CA ALA A 105 18.32 -0.58 -32.64
C ALA A 105 17.84 -1.05 -34.04
N GLU A 106 18.18 -0.26 -35.07
CA GLU A 106 18.12 -0.50 -36.53
C GLU A 106 16.75 -0.42 -37.27
N GLY A 107 16.79 0.21 -38.47
CA GLY A 107 15.61 0.63 -39.24
C GLY A 107 14.68 -0.51 -39.69
N ALA A 108 15.23 -1.69 -40.02
CA ALA A 108 14.40 -2.84 -40.39
C ALA A 108 13.60 -3.39 -39.19
N ALA A 109 14.17 -3.36 -37.99
CA ALA A 109 13.46 -3.74 -36.77
C ALA A 109 12.36 -2.72 -36.43
N ARG A 110 12.58 -1.44 -36.74
CA ARG A 110 11.57 -0.38 -36.63
C ARG A 110 10.40 -0.62 -37.58
N ASP A 111 10.66 -0.96 -38.84
CA ASP A 111 9.61 -1.18 -39.84
C ASP A 111 8.76 -2.41 -39.50
N ALA A 112 9.39 -3.52 -39.07
CA ALA A 112 8.67 -4.70 -38.60
C ALA A 112 7.80 -4.41 -37.37
N TRP A 113 8.28 -3.56 -36.45
CA TRP A 113 7.50 -3.12 -35.29
C TRP A 113 6.30 -2.24 -35.70
N ILE A 114 6.50 -1.29 -36.62
CA ILE A 114 5.42 -0.46 -37.17
C ILE A 114 4.34 -1.33 -37.84
N GLU A 115 4.74 -2.32 -38.64
CA GLU A 115 3.79 -3.24 -39.28
C GLU A 115 2.97 -4.04 -38.25
N SER A 116 3.60 -4.48 -37.15
CA SER A 116 2.88 -5.16 -36.06
C SER A 116 1.85 -4.26 -35.34
N LEU A 117 2.10 -2.94 -35.28
CA LEU A 117 1.16 -1.95 -34.74
C LEU A 117 0.00 -1.70 -35.71
N VAL A 118 0.27 -1.56 -37.01
CA VAL A 118 -0.75 -1.41 -38.05
C VAL A 118 -1.67 -2.63 -38.09
N ARG A 119 -1.09 -3.83 -37.94
CA ARG A 119 -1.82 -5.09 -37.85
C ARG A 119 -2.46 -5.35 -36.49
N ARG A 120 -2.27 -4.45 -35.52
CA ARG A 120 -2.79 -4.54 -34.14
C ARG A 120 -2.42 -5.86 -33.44
N GLU A 121 -1.30 -6.46 -33.80
CA GLU A 121 -0.84 -7.70 -33.19
C GLU A 121 -0.30 -7.48 -31.78
N GLN A 122 0.33 -6.33 -31.56
CA GLN A 122 0.80 -5.93 -30.25
C GLN A 122 -0.36 -5.32 -29.45
N GLY A 123 -1.24 -6.19 -28.94
CA GLY A 123 -2.33 -5.85 -28.02
C GLY A 123 -1.85 -5.45 -26.61
N VAL A 124 -0.73 -4.74 -26.49
CA VAL A 124 -0.20 -4.33 -25.19
C VAL A 124 -1.11 -3.22 -24.66
N LEU A 125 -2.00 -3.54 -23.72
CA LEU A 125 -2.78 -2.56 -22.98
C LEU A 125 -1.82 -1.61 -22.27
N GLN A 126 -1.59 -0.45 -22.86
CA GLN A 126 -0.71 0.57 -22.30
C GLN A 126 -1.44 1.28 -21.17
N MET A 127 -0.92 1.18 -19.94
CA MET A 127 -1.44 1.98 -18.83
C MET A 127 -1.25 3.48 -19.16
N PRO A 128 -2.31 4.29 -19.18
CA PRO A 128 -2.18 5.71 -19.46
C PRO A 128 -1.49 6.44 -18.30
N ALA A 129 -0.91 7.61 -18.58
CA ALA A 129 -0.47 8.54 -17.55
C ALA A 129 -1.67 9.39 -17.10
N TRP A 130 -1.81 9.59 -15.78
CA TRP A 130 -3.02 10.19 -15.18
C TRP A 130 -2.84 11.63 -14.66
N GLN A 131 -1.70 12.28 -14.93
CA GLN A 131 -1.43 13.66 -14.52
C GLN A 131 -2.50 14.66 -14.97
N GLY A 132 -3.16 14.41 -16.11
CA GLY A 132 -4.21 15.26 -16.66
C GLY A 132 -5.62 15.00 -16.12
N GLU A 133 -5.83 13.97 -15.28
CA GLU A 133 -7.13 13.61 -14.73
C GLU A 133 -7.28 14.17 -13.30
N PRO A 134 -8.12 15.20 -13.09
CA PRO A 134 -8.21 15.90 -11.80
C PRO A 134 -8.62 14.98 -10.65
N VAL A 135 -9.55 14.05 -10.89
CA VAL A 135 -10.04 13.14 -9.85
C VAL A 135 -8.94 12.20 -9.37
N VAL A 136 -8.14 11.67 -10.30
CA VAL A 136 -7.02 10.77 -9.94
C VAL A 136 -5.92 11.54 -9.24
N ASN A 137 -5.61 12.76 -9.69
CA ASN A 137 -4.58 13.60 -9.06
C ASN A 137 -4.96 13.97 -7.62
N ALA A 138 -6.20 14.43 -7.40
CA ALA A 138 -6.71 14.80 -6.09
C ALA A 138 -6.75 13.63 -5.09
N HIS A 139 -6.97 12.40 -5.60
CA HIS A 139 -7.16 11.20 -4.78
C HIS A 139 -6.04 10.17 -4.94
N ILE A 140 -4.87 10.58 -5.42
CA ILE A 140 -3.76 9.65 -5.67
C ILE A 140 -3.28 8.96 -4.39
N VAL A 141 -3.33 9.69 -3.28
CA VAL A 141 -2.96 9.17 -1.96
C VAL A 141 -4.03 8.21 -1.42
N ASP A 142 -5.32 8.48 -1.69
CA ASP A 142 -6.41 7.56 -1.34
C ASP A 142 -6.31 6.25 -2.14
N LEU A 143 -5.96 6.33 -3.43
CA LEU A 143 -5.70 5.16 -4.28
C LEU A 143 -4.58 4.29 -3.71
N TYR A 144 -3.47 4.92 -3.30
CA TYR A 144 -2.36 4.21 -2.65
C TYR A 144 -2.81 3.55 -1.34
N ALA A 145 -3.56 4.27 -0.49
CA ALA A 145 -4.07 3.73 0.77
C ALA A 145 -4.96 2.48 0.55
N TYR A 146 -5.86 2.53 -0.43
CA TYR A 146 -6.70 1.38 -0.77
C TYR A 146 -5.87 0.19 -1.27
N LEU A 147 -4.98 0.40 -2.24
CA LEU A 147 -4.19 -0.68 -2.84
C LEU A 147 -3.23 -1.32 -1.83
N THR A 148 -2.61 -0.52 -0.96
CA THR A 148 -1.77 -1.03 0.13
C THR A 148 -2.59 -1.82 1.14
N ALA A 149 -3.76 -1.32 1.56
CA ALA A 149 -4.64 -2.07 2.45
C ALA A 149 -5.11 -3.40 1.84
N ARG A 150 -5.36 -3.45 0.53
CA ARG A 150 -5.66 -4.69 -0.20
C ARG A 150 -4.46 -5.63 -0.23
N ALA A 151 -3.30 -5.09 -0.56
CA ALA A 151 -2.05 -5.83 -0.64
C ALA A 151 -1.66 -6.43 0.71
N GLU A 152 -1.92 -5.75 1.82
CA GLU A 152 -1.65 -6.23 3.19
C GLU A 152 -2.75 -7.15 3.74
N GLY A 153 -3.87 -7.28 3.04
CA GLY A 153 -5.02 -8.09 3.49
C GLY A 153 -5.90 -7.41 4.55
N VAL A 154 -5.61 -6.14 4.90
CA VAL A 154 -6.46 -5.31 5.78
C VAL A 154 -7.81 -5.05 5.13
N GLN A 155 -7.83 -4.85 3.81
CA GLN A 155 -9.04 -4.70 3.01
C GLN A 155 -9.28 -5.95 2.16
N GLY A 156 -10.47 -6.54 2.28
CA GLY A 156 -10.92 -7.65 1.41
C GLY A 156 -11.32 -7.19 0.01
N THR A 157 -11.73 -8.12 -0.85
CA THR A 157 -12.14 -7.85 -2.25
C THR A 157 -13.45 -7.06 -2.38
N GLY A 158 -14.25 -7.02 -1.32
CA GLY A 158 -15.51 -6.30 -1.28
C GLY A 158 -15.36 -4.78 -1.12
N ARG A 159 -16.50 -4.10 -1.21
CA ARG A 159 -16.62 -2.67 -0.94
C ARG A 159 -16.19 -2.35 0.51
N PRO A 160 -15.27 -1.38 0.73
CA PRO A 160 -14.93 -0.92 2.08
C PRO A 160 -16.13 -0.30 2.81
N PRO A 161 -16.15 -0.34 4.15
CA PRO A 161 -17.15 0.38 4.93
C PRO A 161 -17.09 1.89 4.63
N ARG A 162 -18.24 2.55 4.70
CA ARG A 162 -18.28 4.02 4.60
C ARG A 162 -17.64 4.63 5.86
N PRO A 163 -16.87 5.73 5.71
CA PRO A 163 -16.35 6.47 6.85
C PRO A 163 -17.45 7.13 7.67
#